data_AF-A0A9E0ZZ92-F1
#
_entry.id   AF-A0A9E0ZZ92-F1
#
_cell.length_a   1.000
_cell.length_b   1.000
_cell.length_c   1.000
_cell.angle_alpha   90.00
_cell.angle_beta   90.00
_cell.angle_gamma   90.00
#
_symmetry.space_group_name_H-M   'P 1'
#
loop_
_entity.id
_entity.type
_entity.pdbx_description
1 polymer ?
#
loop_
_entity_poly.entity_id
_entity_poly.type
_entity_poly.pdbx_seq_one_letter_code
_entity_poly.pdbx_strand_id
1 'polypeptide(L)'
;MMKSSVKRVGALIAAAVMVCAIFVGCGSSKYDTSTPDGALMTQLDALKTGDFSQIEGYSKEDLEETGFTEAQLKDLMTSLFGKSTYKVDKVDTISDTEADVTVSGKAVDMAKFIPIVSTEFLAKATEFATKNDTTNMTAEEAQKQIMTLFIDAAKAKKSSIELKDVTVTVTMEKKDDKWDLSTDSSNMDNVAELLTGSTTDELAEYMYSLYGGSLT
;
A
#
# COMPACT_ATOMS: atom_id res chain seq x y z
N MET A 1 -3.81 -0.67 -25.58
CA MET A 1 -4.40 -1.32 -24.38
C MET A 1 -3.39 -1.54 -23.26
N MET A 2 -2.23 -2.16 -23.48
CA MET A 2 -1.23 -2.37 -22.41
C MET A 2 -0.81 -1.07 -21.67
N LYS A 3 -0.56 0.04 -22.37
CA LYS A 3 -0.21 1.33 -21.73
C LYS A 3 -1.27 1.85 -20.74
N SER A 4 -2.58 1.60 -20.96
CA SER A 4 -3.62 2.04 -20.01
C SER A 4 -3.80 1.06 -18.85
N SER A 5 -3.61 -0.24 -19.08
CA SER A 5 -3.60 -1.25 -18.01
C SER A 5 -2.37 -1.11 -17.09
N VAL A 6 -1.23 -0.69 -17.64
CA VAL A 6 0.02 -0.44 -16.90
C VAL A 6 -0.09 0.80 -16.00
N LYS A 7 -0.66 1.91 -16.51
CA LYS A 7 -1.02 3.06 -15.66
C LYS A 7 -1.95 2.67 -14.52
N ARG A 8 -2.86 1.70 -14.75
CA ARG A 8 -3.79 1.20 -13.73
C ARG A 8 -3.12 0.33 -12.66
N VAL A 9 -2.10 -0.48 -12.98
CA VAL A 9 -1.35 -1.28 -11.98
C VAL A 9 -0.40 -0.41 -11.15
N GLY A 10 0.28 0.56 -11.77
CA GLY A 10 1.04 1.59 -11.03
C GLY A 10 0.13 2.43 -10.13
N ALA A 11 -1.05 2.82 -10.63
CA ALA A 11 -2.09 3.45 -9.84
C ALA A 11 -2.65 2.52 -8.75
N LEU A 12 -2.48 1.20 -8.83
CA LEU A 12 -2.98 0.23 -7.84
C LEU A 12 -2.03 0.10 -6.66
N ILE A 13 -0.72 0.09 -6.91
CA ILE A 13 0.30 0.18 -5.85
C ILE A 13 0.26 1.56 -5.21
N ALA A 14 0.14 2.62 -6.03
CA ALA A 14 -0.09 3.97 -5.53
C ALA A 14 -1.43 4.11 -4.80
N ALA A 15 -2.49 3.43 -5.22
CA ALA A 15 -3.78 3.37 -4.51
C ALA A 15 -3.71 2.55 -3.22
N ALA A 16 -2.89 1.50 -3.14
CA ALA A 16 -2.63 0.77 -1.91
C ALA A 16 -1.87 1.63 -0.89
N VAL A 17 -0.99 2.53 -1.36
CA VAL A 17 -0.35 3.56 -0.54
C VAL A 17 -1.34 4.69 -0.21
N MET A 18 -2.16 5.14 -1.15
CA MET A 18 -3.20 6.17 -0.94
C MET A 18 -4.34 5.69 -0.03
N VAL A 19 -4.63 4.40 0.01
CA VAL A 19 -5.52 3.75 1.00
C VAL A 19 -5.05 4.07 2.42
N CYS A 20 -3.75 4.25 2.66
CA CYS A 20 -3.23 4.68 3.96
C CYS A 20 -3.64 6.12 4.31
N ALA A 21 -3.89 6.98 3.31
CA ALA A 21 -4.17 8.41 3.49
C ALA A 21 -5.67 8.75 3.56
N ILE A 22 -6.57 7.78 3.36
CA ILE A 22 -8.03 8.01 3.27
C ILE A 22 -8.75 7.55 4.55
N PHE A 23 -8.11 6.74 5.39
CA PHE A 23 -8.80 6.08 6.49
C PHE A 23 -8.48 6.71 7.86
N VAL A 24 -9.44 7.51 8.33
CA VAL A 24 -9.46 8.18 9.63
C VAL A 24 -9.59 7.12 10.74
N GLY A 25 -8.67 7.07 11.69
CA GLY A 25 -8.64 6.01 12.70
C GLY A 25 -9.49 6.28 13.94
N CYS A 26 -10.52 5.47 14.21
CA CYS A 26 -10.93 5.08 15.57
C CYS A 26 -11.70 3.73 15.58
N GLY A 27 -11.00 2.62 15.41
CA GLY A 27 -11.51 1.27 15.70
C GLY A 27 -10.89 0.65 16.95
N SER A 28 -11.31 -0.57 17.31
CA SER A 28 -10.81 -1.31 18.47
C SER A 28 -9.34 -1.71 18.30
N SER A 29 -8.44 -0.77 18.55
CA SER A 29 -7.00 -0.95 18.47
C SER A 29 -6.42 -1.44 19.80
N LYS A 30 -5.27 -2.12 19.73
CA LYS A 30 -4.43 -2.39 20.91
C LYS A 30 -3.64 -1.16 21.37
N TYR A 31 -3.64 -0.09 20.56
CA TYR A 31 -3.01 1.19 20.84
C TYR A 31 -4.06 2.23 21.26
N ASP A 32 -3.62 3.22 22.03
CA ASP A 32 -4.46 4.36 22.41
C ASP A 32 -4.59 5.35 21.24
N THR A 33 -5.69 5.27 20.48
CA THR A 33 -5.92 6.15 19.31
C THR A 33 -6.18 7.61 19.68
N SER A 34 -6.27 7.94 20.97
CA SER A 34 -6.34 9.35 21.43
C SER A 34 -4.98 10.06 21.39
N THR A 35 -3.89 9.31 21.17
CA THR A 35 -2.53 9.85 20.97
C THR A 35 -2.12 9.74 19.49
N PRO A 36 -1.26 10.65 18.98
CA PRO A 36 -0.84 10.65 17.59
C PRO A 36 -0.09 9.36 17.20
N ASP A 37 0.77 8.86 18.09
CA ASP A 37 1.52 7.63 17.88
C ASP A 37 0.64 6.38 17.93
N GLY A 38 -0.37 6.35 18.80
CA GLY A 38 -1.31 5.25 18.88
C GLY A 38 -2.20 5.16 17.64
N ALA A 39 -2.64 6.30 17.09
CA ALA A 39 -3.35 6.37 15.82
C ALA A 39 -2.48 5.88 14.65
N LEU A 40 -1.26 6.38 14.52
CA LEU A 40 -0.31 5.95 13.47
C LEU A 40 -0.04 4.44 13.54
N MET A 41 0.26 3.92 14.73
CA MET A 41 0.55 2.50 14.92
C MET A 41 -0.68 1.61 14.63
N THR A 42 -1.89 2.12 14.85
CA THR A 42 -3.13 1.42 14.46
C THR A 42 -3.24 1.28 12.95
N GLN A 43 -3.00 2.37 12.19
CA GLN A 43 -3.02 2.33 10.72
C GLN A 43 -1.93 1.39 10.18
N LEU A 44 -0.71 1.45 10.73
CA LEU A 44 0.38 0.55 10.35
C LEU A 44 0.09 -0.93 10.65
N ASP A 45 -0.58 -1.23 11.76
CA ASP A 45 -0.98 -2.60 12.11
C ASP A 45 -2.11 -3.12 11.22
N ALA A 46 -3.07 -2.27 10.85
CA ALA A 46 -4.13 -2.59 9.89
C ALA A 46 -3.54 -2.97 8.52
N LEU A 47 -2.54 -2.23 8.03
CA LEU A 47 -1.81 -2.56 6.79
C LEU A 47 -1.08 -3.90 6.89
N LYS A 48 -0.43 -4.18 8.02
CA LYS A 48 0.29 -5.45 8.21
C LYS A 48 -0.62 -6.67 8.28
N THR A 49 -1.79 -6.50 8.89
CA THR A 49 -2.77 -7.58 9.10
C THR A 49 -3.79 -7.69 7.97
N GLY A 50 -3.85 -6.67 7.11
CA GLY A 50 -4.88 -6.48 6.11
C GLY A 50 -6.28 -6.32 6.73
N ASP A 51 -6.36 -5.94 8.00
CA ASP A 51 -7.62 -5.75 8.73
C ASP A 51 -8.02 -4.27 8.74
N PHE A 52 -8.63 -3.84 7.64
CA PHE A 52 -9.11 -2.47 7.47
C PHE A 52 -10.45 -2.21 8.17
N SER A 53 -11.10 -3.25 8.71
CA SER A 53 -12.34 -3.09 9.50
C SER A 53 -12.13 -2.25 10.77
N GLN A 54 -10.87 -2.14 11.20
CA GLN A 54 -10.46 -1.33 12.35
C GLN A 54 -10.28 0.15 12.01
N ILE A 55 -10.42 0.54 10.74
CA ILE A 55 -10.27 1.93 10.33
C ILE A 55 -11.64 2.52 10.02
N GLU A 56 -11.93 3.67 10.61
CA GLU A 56 -13.23 4.32 10.48
C GLU A 56 -13.34 4.95 9.08
N GLY A 57 -14.53 4.89 8.47
CA GLY A 57 -14.73 5.30 7.08
C GLY A 57 -14.32 4.25 6.05
N TYR A 58 -13.77 3.10 6.46
CA TYR A 58 -13.63 1.95 5.57
C TYR A 58 -15.01 1.44 5.12
N SER A 59 -15.25 1.51 3.81
CA SER A 59 -16.44 1.00 3.16
C SER A 59 -16.08 -0.25 2.35
N LYS A 60 -16.72 -1.36 2.69
CA LYS A 60 -16.63 -2.60 1.91
C LYS A 60 -17.16 -2.41 0.50
N GLU A 61 -18.20 -1.59 0.34
CA GLU A 61 -18.81 -1.30 -0.97
C GLU A 61 -17.79 -0.58 -1.87
N ASP A 62 -17.07 0.40 -1.33
CA ASP A 62 -16.04 1.14 -2.07
C ASP A 62 -14.87 0.22 -2.47
N LEU A 63 -14.50 -0.73 -1.59
CA LEU A 63 -13.50 -1.75 -1.93
C LEU A 63 -13.99 -2.65 -3.06
N GLU A 64 -15.24 -3.09 -3.02
CA GLU A 64 -15.82 -3.95 -4.04
C GLU A 64 -15.93 -3.22 -5.40
N GLU A 65 -16.18 -1.91 -5.40
CA GLU A 65 -16.14 -1.07 -6.61
C GLU A 65 -14.75 -1.03 -7.27
N THR A 66 -13.68 -1.17 -6.49
CA THR A 66 -12.32 -1.31 -7.06
C THR A 66 -12.09 -2.65 -7.76
N GLY A 67 -12.98 -3.63 -7.53
CA GLY A 67 -12.87 -5.00 -8.02
C GLY A 67 -12.08 -5.92 -7.08
N PHE A 68 -11.73 -5.46 -5.88
CA PHE A 68 -11.13 -6.27 -4.82
C PHE A 68 -12.19 -6.79 -3.88
N THR A 69 -12.02 -8.05 -3.44
CA THR A 69 -12.68 -8.53 -2.23
C THR A 69 -11.83 -8.19 -1.01
N GLU A 70 -12.47 -8.09 0.15
CA GLU A 70 -11.80 -7.99 1.46
C GLU A 70 -10.73 -9.07 1.65
N ALA A 71 -11.05 -10.31 1.25
CA ALA A 71 -10.12 -11.42 1.36
C ALA A 71 -8.88 -11.22 0.48
N GLN A 72 -9.05 -10.72 -0.75
CA GLN A 72 -7.95 -10.43 -1.67
C GLN A 72 -7.07 -9.27 -1.16
N LEU A 73 -7.69 -8.20 -0.65
CA LEU A 73 -6.96 -7.09 -0.05
C LEU A 73 -6.17 -7.57 1.17
N LYS A 74 -6.82 -8.32 2.08
CA LYS A 74 -6.17 -8.86 3.26
C LYS A 74 -4.98 -9.75 2.93
N ASP A 75 -5.17 -10.67 1.98
CA ASP A 75 -4.13 -11.56 1.49
C ASP A 75 -2.95 -10.79 0.89
N LEU A 76 -3.23 -9.77 0.07
CA LEU A 76 -2.20 -8.94 -0.54
C LEU A 76 -1.40 -8.19 0.53
N MET A 77 -2.09 -7.45 1.41
CA MET A 77 -1.45 -6.60 2.40
C MET A 77 -0.65 -7.43 3.41
N THR A 78 -1.19 -8.56 3.88
CA THR A 78 -0.45 -9.50 4.75
C THR A 78 0.75 -10.12 4.03
N SER A 79 0.63 -10.42 2.72
CA SER A 79 1.73 -11.00 1.95
C SER A 79 2.87 -10.02 1.73
N LEU A 80 2.56 -8.74 1.52
CA LEU A 80 3.53 -7.69 1.30
C LEU A 80 4.14 -7.24 2.64
N PHE A 81 3.31 -6.78 3.57
CA PHE A 81 3.73 -6.04 4.76
C PHE A 81 3.73 -6.86 6.04
N GLY A 82 3.22 -8.11 6.04
CA GLY A 82 3.09 -8.91 7.25
C GLY A 82 4.42 -9.19 7.98
N LYS A 83 5.56 -9.05 7.29
CA LYS A 83 6.92 -9.15 7.88
C LYS A 83 7.49 -7.82 8.36
N SER A 84 6.88 -6.70 8.02
CA SER A 84 7.37 -5.38 8.41
C SER A 84 7.28 -5.20 9.93
N THR A 85 8.21 -4.43 10.50
CA THR A 85 8.22 -4.12 11.94
C THR A 85 8.37 -2.64 12.13
N TYR A 86 7.62 -2.06 13.06
CA TYR A 86 7.64 -0.62 13.35
C TYR A 86 7.75 -0.39 14.84
N LYS A 87 8.48 0.65 15.22
CA LYS A 87 8.65 1.10 16.59
C LYS A 87 8.64 2.63 16.60
N VAL A 88 7.80 3.19 17.46
CA VAL A 88 7.83 4.62 17.76
C VAL A 88 9.09 4.89 18.58
N ASP A 89 9.91 5.82 18.09
CA ASP A 89 11.12 6.25 18.78
C ASP A 89 10.91 7.55 19.54
N LYS A 90 10.09 8.45 18.98
CA LYS A 90 9.86 9.78 19.55
C LYS A 90 8.51 10.34 19.10
N VAL A 91 7.90 11.13 19.98
CA VAL A 91 6.76 11.99 19.67
C VAL A 91 7.12 13.41 20.06
N ASP A 92 7.05 14.34 19.11
CA ASP A 92 7.24 15.77 19.31
C ASP A 92 5.88 16.47 19.13
N THR A 93 5.28 16.94 20.24
CA THR A 93 4.04 17.71 20.18
C THR A 93 4.32 19.12 19.68
N ILE A 94 3.77 19.47 18.52
CA ILE A 94 3.91 20.81 17.92
C ILE A 94 2.80 21.73 18.43
N SER A 95 1.57 21.21 18.49
CA SER A 95 0.40 21.88 19.05
C SER A 95 -0.63 20.87 19.56
N ASP A 96 -1.76 21.34 20.10
CA ASP A 96 -2.89 20.48 20.50
C ASP A 96 -3.51 19.72 19.32
N THR A 97 -3.22 20.13 18.08
CA THR A 97 -3.77 19.55 16.85
C THR A 97 -2.70 19.02 15.89
N GLU A 98 -1.43 19.05 16.26
CA GLU A 98 -0.33 18.67 15.37
C GLU A 98 0.83 18.05 16.18
N ALA A 99 1.33 16.92 15.71
CA ALA A 99 2.47 16.24 16.33
C ALA A 99 3.30 15.49 15.29
N ASP A 100 4.61 15.47 15.50
CA ASP A 100 5.53 14.67 14.72
C ASP A 100 5.85 13.36 15.45
N VAL A 101 5.70 12.24 14.76
CA VAL A 101 5.98 10.90 15.28
C VAL A 101 7.15 10.31 14.50
N THR A 102 8.30 10.17 15.15
CA THR A 102 9.46 9.48 14.58
C THR A 102 9.30 7.97 14.78
N VAL A 103 9.35 7.23 13.68
CA VAL A 103 9.19 5.78 13.64
C VAL A 103 10.41 5.16 12.94
N SER A 104 11.02 4.17 13.59
CA SER A 104 11.98 3.29 12.94
C SER A 104 11.38 1.90 12.71
N GLY A 105 11.92 1.20 11.73
CA GLY A 105 11.39 -0.09 11.39
C GLY A 105 12.14 -0.82 10.29
N LYS A 106 11.54 -1.94 9.90
CA LYS A 106 11.92 -2.74 8.75
C LYS A 106 10.79 -2.68 7.75
N ALA A 107 10.98 -1.89 6.71
CA ALA A 107 10.05 -1.75 5.59
C ALA A 107 10.34 -2.82 4.52
N VAL A 108 9.37 -3.09 3.65
CA VAL A 108 9.60 -3.93 2.47
C VAL A 108 10.53 -3.19 1.52
N ASP A 109 11.59 -3.82 1.02
CA ASP A 109 12.45 -3.22 -0.01
C ASP A 109 11.76 -3.31 -1.38
N MET A 110 10.83 -2.38 -1.67
CA MET A 110 10.05 -2.42 -2.91
C MET A 110 10.90 -2.20 -4.15
N ALA A 111 12.00 -1.44 -4.05
CA ALA A 111 12.97 -1.29 -5.13
C ALA A 111 13.46 -2.66 -5.66
N LYS A 112 13.74 -3.61 -4.76
CA LYS A 112 14.12 -4.98 -5.13
C LYS A 112 12.93 -5.88 -5.43
N PHE A 113 11.81 -5.68 -4.74
CA PHE A 113 10.68 -6.59 -4.86
C PHE A 113 9.84 -6.37 -6.13
N ILE A 114 9.64 -5.11 -6.54
CA ILE A 114 8.83 -4.76 -7.71
C ILE A 114 9.34 -5.48 -8.99
N PRO A 115 10.63 -5.50 -9.34
CA PRO A 115 11.13 -6.25 -10.50
C PRO A 115 10.81 -7.76 -10.44
N ILE A 116 10.91 -8.36 -9.25
CA ILE A 116 10.66 -9.79 -9.03
C ILE A 116 9.17 -10.11 -9.26
N VAL A 117 8.27 -9.34 -8.66
CA VAL A 117 6.82 -9.52 -8.83
C VAL A 117 6.41 -9.21 -10.27
N SER A 118 6.96 -8.17 -10.87
CA SER A 118 6.65 -7.79 -12.26
C SER A 118 7.00 -8.91 -13.25
N THR A 119 8.16 -9.55 -13.07
CA THR A 119 8.55 -10.71 -13.89
C THR A 119 7.58 -11.88 -13.74
N GLU A 120 7.20 -12.20 -12.50
CA GLU A 120 6.24 -13.28 -12.22
C GLU A 120 4.84 -12.96 -12.76
N PHE A 121 4.39 -11.72 -12.59
CA PHE A 121 3.10 -11.24 -13.10
C PHE A 121 3.04 -11.37 -14.63
N LEU A 122 4.09 -10.94 -15.35
CA LEU A 122 4.15 -11.07 -16.80
C LEU A 122 4.13 -12.54 -17.25
N ALA A 123 4.84 -13.42 -16.53
CA ALA A 123 4.81 -14.85 -16.80
C ALA A 123 3.39 -15.43 -16.64
N LYS A 124 2.73 -15.12 -15.52
CA LYS A 124 1.34 -15.55 -15.24
C LYS A 124 0.34 -14.98 -16.24
N ALA A 125 0.46 -13.70 -16.61
CA ALA A 125 -0.39 -13.05 -17.60
C ALA A 125 -0.23 -13.69 -18.98
N THR A 126 1.00 -14.00 -19.39
CA THR A 126 1.29 -14.68 -20.66
C THR A 126 0.70 -16.09 -20.66
N GLU A 127 0.89 -16.84 -19.57
CA GLU A 127 0.31 -18.17 -19.41
C GLU A 127 -1.23 -18.13 -19.49
N PHE A 128 -1.85 -17.19 -18.79
CA PHE A 128 -3.30 -16.99 -18.81
C PHE A 128 -3.80 -16.70 -20.24
N ALA A 129 -3.17 -15.74 -20.93
CA ALA A 129 -3.55 -15.37 -22.29
C ALA A 129 -3.35 -16.50 -23.32
N THR A 130 -2.38 -17.39 -23.08
CA THR A 130 -2.13 -18.54 -23.98
C THR A 130 -3.12 -19.68 -23.76
N LYS A 131 -3.61 -19.84 -22.51
CA LYS A 131 -4.49 -20.96 -22.13
C LYS A 131 -5.99 -20.63 -22.21
N ASN A 132 -6.36 -19.36 -22.26
CA ASN A 132 -7.75 -18.92 -22.23
C ASN A 132 -8.10 -18.08 -23.46
N ASP A 133 -9.30 -18.25 -23.99
CA ASP A 133 -9.82 -17.35 -25.03
C ASP A 133 -10.18 -16.01 -24.40
N THR A 134 -9.34 -15.00 -24.65
CA THR A 134 -9.55 -13.64 -24.14
C THR A 134 -10.34 -12.74 -25.10
N THR A 135 -10.79 -13.26 -26.25
CA THR A 135 -11.33 -12.45 -27.35
C THR A 135 -12.66 -11.79 -27.01
N ASN A 136 -13.46 -12.40 -26.13
CA ASN A 136 -14.77 -11.91 -25.71
C ASN A 136 -14.78 -11.31 -24.29
N MET A 137 -13.62 -11.11 -23.69
CA MET A 137 -13.54 -10.60 -22.33
C MET A 137 -13.92 -9.12 -22.28
N THR A 138 -14.82 -8.77 -21.38
CA THR A 138 -15.16 -7.37 -21.10
C THR A 138 -13.99 -6.66 -20.41
N ALA A 139 -14.00 -5.33 -20.43
CA ALA A 139 -12.97 -4.55 -19.74
C ALA A 139 -12.95 -4.78 -18.22
N GLU A 140 -14.12 -5.02 -17.62
CA GLU A 140 -14.25 -5.29 -16.19
C GLU A 140 -13.69 -6.66 -15.81
N GLU A 141 -14.01 -7.70 -16.59
CA GLU A 141 -13.45 -9.04 -16.41
C GLU A 141 -11.92 -9.05 -16.60
N ALA A 142 -11.42 -8.33 -17.60
CA ALA A 142 -9.99 -8.18 -17.83
C ALA A 142 -9.30 -7.49 -16.65
N GLN A 143 -9.91 -6.47 -16.06
CA GLN A 143 -9.38 -5.78 -14.88
C GLN A 143 -9.32 -6.71 -13.67
N LYS A 144 -10.42 -7.40 -13.34
CA LYS A 144 -10.48 -8.39 -12.25
C LYS A 144 -9.44 -9.50 -12.42
N GLN A 145 -9.25 -9.97 -13.65
CA GLN A 145 -8.26 -10.99 -13.95
C GLN A 145 -6.82 -10.48 -13.79
N ILE A 146 -6.51 -9.29 -14.29
CA ILE A 146 -5.19 -8.66 -14.12
C ILE A 146 -4.85 -8.50 -12.63
N MET A 147 -5.81 -8.03 -11.82
CA MET A 147 -5.64 -7.90 -10.37
C MET A 147 -5.38 -9.25 -9.71
N THR A 148 -6.15 -10.28 -10.06
CA THR A 148 -5.97 -11.64 -9.54
C THR A 148 -4.56 -12.17 -9.84
N LEU A 149 -4.09 -12.02 -11.09
CA LEU A 149 -2.76 -12.45 -11.50
C LEU A 149 -1.64 -11.70 -10.76
N PHE A 150 -1.85 -10.42 -10.47
CA PHE A 150 -0.89 -9.62 -9.70
C PHE A 150 -0.79 -10.10 -8.25
N ILE A 151 -1.93 -10.33 -7.59
CA ILE A 151 -1.97 -10.88 -6.22
C ILE A 151 -1.29 -12.24 -6.19
N ASP A 152 -1.58 -13.12 -7.15
CA ASP A 152 -0.96 -14.44 -7.24
C ASP A 152 0.56 -14.35 -7.45
N ALA A 153 1.03 -13.39 -8.25
CA ALA A 153 2.46 -13.14 -8.44
C ALA A 153 3.14 -12.68 -7.14
N ALA A 154 2.54 -11.70 -6.45
CA ALA A 154 3.04 -11.21 -5.16
C ALA A 154 3.09 -12.34 -4.11
N LYS A 155 2.03 -13.15 -4.02
CA LYS A 155 1.95 -14.31 -3.11
C LYS A 155 3.00 -15.37 -3.44
N ALA A 156 3.20 -15.68 -4.72
CA ALA A 156 4.20 -16.64 -5.17
C ALA A 156 5.63 -16.19 -4.82
N LYS A 157 5.87 -14.87 -4.73
CA LYS A 157 7.19 -14.28 -4.45
C LYS A 157 7.36 -13.76 -3.02
N LYS A 158 6.40 -13.95 -2.12
CA LYS A 158 6.46 -13.47 -0.72
C LYS A 158 7.73 -13.89 0.05
N SER A 159 8.37 -15.00 -0.34
CA SER A 159 9.62 -15.47 0.25
C SER A 159 10.83 -14.65 -0.18
N SER A 160 10.75 -13.97 -1.33
CA SER A 160 11.78 -13.08 -1.89
C SER A 160 11.69 -11.65 -1.35
N ILE A 161 10.75 -11.35 -0.46
CA ILE A 161 10.64 -10.06 0.20
C ILE A 161 11.86 -9.87 1.11
N GLU A 162 12.69 -8.91 0.75
CA GLU A 162 13.73 -8.36 1.59
C GLU A 162 13.19 -7.18 2.40
N LEU A 163 13.79 -6.94 3.56
CA LEU A 163 13.46 -5.81 4.41
C LEU A 163 14.64 -4.85 4.48
N LYS A 164 14.33 -3.56 4.48
CA LYS A 164 15.30 -2.47 4.62
C LYS A 164 15.00 -1.70 5.90
N ASP A 165 16.04 -1.31 6.63
CA ASP A 165 15.91 -0.44 7.79
C ASP A 165 15.50 0.97 7.34
N VAL A 166 14.48 1.52 7.99
CA VAL A 166 13.95 2.86 7.73
C VAL A 166 13.81 3.62 9.04
N THR A 167 13.93 4.93 8.97
CA THR A 167 13.61 5.83 10.08
C THR A 167 13.07 7.11 9.48
N VAL A 168 11.80 7.39 9.74
CA VAL A 168 11.10 8.55 9.19
C VAL A 168 10.40 9.30 10.31
N THR A 169 10.07 10.57 10.06
CA THR A 169 9.18 11.35 10.91
C THR A 169 7.89 11.60 10.17
N VAL A 170 6.77 11.22 10.77
CA VAL A 170 5.44 11.34 10.19
C VAL A 170 4.66 12.37 11.00
N THR A 171 4.12 13.37 10.31
CA THR A 171 3.27 14.40 10.89
C THR A 171 1.83 13.88 11.00
N MET A 172 1.29 13.98 12.21
CA MET A 172 -0.09 13.65 12.55
C MET A 172 -0.85 14.94 12.83
N GLU A 173 -2.08 15.02 12.32
CA GLU A 173 -3.01 16.14 12.52
C GLU A 173 -4.26 15.65 13.24
N LYS A 174 -4.79 16.48 14.13
CA LYS A 174 -6.05 16.20 14.83
C LYS A 174 -7.22 16.86 14.09
N LYS A 175 -8.12 16.06 13.55
CA LYS A 175 -9.37 16.48 12.87
C LYS A 175 -10.56 15.82 13.57
N ASP A 176 -11.57 16.61 13.92
CA ASP A 176 -12.78 16.14 14.62
C ASP A 176 -12.47 15.25 15.85
N ASP A 177 -11.52 15.73 16.66
CA ASP A 177 -10.98 15.05 17.84
C ASP A 177 -10.21 13.73 17.60
N LYS A 178 -9.86 13.41 16.36
CA LYS A 178 -9.12 12.20 15.99
C LYS A 178 -7.80 12.53 15.32
N TRP A 179 -6.77 11.77 15.65
CA TRP A 179 -5.47 11.89 14.99
C TRP A 179 -5.46 11.13 13.68
N ASP A 180 -4.94 11.77 12.64
CA ASP A 180 -4.78 11.19 11.31
C ASP A 180 -3.48 11.69 10.67
N LEU A 181 -3.07 11.04 9.58
CA LEU A 181 -1.91 11.47 8.80
C LEU A 181 -2.20 12.85 8.17
N SER A 182 -1.24 13.78 8.31
CA SER A 182 -1.24 14.95 7.44
C SER A 182 -1.10 14.51 5.98
N THR A 183 -1.90 15.06 5.08
CA THR A 183 -1.88 14.70 3.65
C THR A 183 -0.86 15.48 2.82
N ASP A 184 0.01 16.25 3.48
CA ASP A 184 1.08 16.98 2.82
C ASP A 184 2.03 16.03 2.08
N SER A 185 2.48 16.43 0.89
CA SER A 185 3.22 15.55 -0.02
C SER A 185 4.49 14.97 0.62
N SER A 186 5.23 15.79 1.38
CA SER A 186 6.43 15.33 2.10
C SER A 186 6.10 14.32 3.20
N ASN A 187 4.94 14.45 3.84
CA ASN A 187 4.50 13.50 4.84
C ASN A 187 4.08 12.17 4.19
N MET A 188 3.42 12.24 3.03
CA MET A 188 3.07 11.06 2.24
C MET A 188 4.31 10.31 1.72
N ASP A 189 5.39 11.02 1.38
CA ASP A 189 6.68 10.39 1.07
C ASP A 189 7.27 9.65 2.27
N ASN A 190 7.23 10.26 3.47
CA ASN A 190 7.70 9.61 4.69
C ASN A 190 6.89 8.34 5.01
N VAL A 191 5.57 8.38 4.83
CA VAL A 191 4.71 7.19 4.98
C VAL A 191 5.03 6.14 3.92
N ALA A 192 5.22 6.54 2.66
CA ALA A 192 5.61 5.62 1.60
C ALA A 192 6.97 4.95 1.91
N GLU A 193 7.95 5.70 2.38
CA GLU A 193 9.26 5.16 2.78
C GLU A 193 9.13 4.21 3.97
N LEU A 194 8.30 4.56 4.97
CA LEU A 194 8.03 3.69 6.12
C LEU A 194 7.46 2.32 5.71
N LEU A 195 6.62 2.27 4.68
CA LEU A 195 5.98 1.04 4.22
C LEU A 195 6.84 0.26 3.22
N THR A 196 7.50 0.98 2.30
CA THR A 196 8.07 0.44 1.06
C THR A 196 9.57 0.65 0.91
N GLY A 197 10.22 1.25 1.91
CA GLY A 197 11.65 1.55 1.89
C GLY A 197 12.08 2.50 0.77
N SER A 198 11.10 3.12 0.11
CA SER A 198 11.23 3.96 -1.08
C SER A 198 10.24 5.14 -1.01
N THR A 199 10.58 6.29 -1.58
CA THR A 199 9.66 7.44 -1.68
C THR A 199 8.60 7.22 -2.76
N THR A 200 7.58 8.08 -2.83
CA THR A 200 6.57 7.97 -3.90
C THR A 200 7.16 8.16 -5.30
N ASP A 201 8.13 9.06 -5.43
CA ASP A 201 8.86 9.31 -6.69
C ASP A 201 9.70 8.09 -7.10
N GLU A 202 10.43 7.46 -6.18
CA GLU A 202 11.21 6.26 -6.47
C GLU A 202 10.32 5.09 -6.90
N LEU A 203 9.18 4.89 -6.21
CA LEU A 203 8.20 3.88 -6.60
C LEU A 203 7.65 4.15 -8.02
N ALA A 204 7.37 5.41 -8.34
CA ALA A 204 6.93 5.80 -9.67
C ALA A 204 8.02 5.49 -10.70
N GLU A 205 9.28 5.85 -10.45
CA GLU A 205 10.43 5.56 -11.31
C GLU A 205 10.64 4.06 -11.54
N TYR A 206 10.56 3.22 -10.50
CA TYR A 206 10.67 1.77 -10.64
C TYR A 206 9.59 1.23 -11.57
N MET A 207 8.34 1.68 -11.38
CA MET A 207 7.24 1.31 -12.24
C MET A 207 7.42 1.85 -13.67
N TYR A 208 7.94 3.06 -13.85
CA TYR A 208 8.24 3.61 -15.18
C TYR A 208 9.34 2.82 -15.91
N SER A 209 10.39 2.42 -15.19
CA SER A 209 11.55 1.72 -15.77
C SER A 209 11.20 0.31 -16.24
N LEU A 210 10.33 -0.40 -15.52
CA LEU A 210 9.94 -1.77 -15.83
C LEU A 210 8.99 -1.88 -17.03
N TYR A 211 8.26 -0.82 -17.35
CA TYR A 211 7.20 -0.88 -18.37
C TYR A 211 7.40 0.10 -19.55
N GLY A 212 8.61 0.66 -19.71
CA GLY A 212 9.04 1.37 -20.93
C GLY A 212 8.65 2.85 -20.95
N GLY A 213 9.61 3.70 -20.56
CA GLY A 213 9.43 5.12 -20.28
C GLY A 213 8.99 6.06 -21.42
N SER A 214 8.58 7.25 -20.93
CA SER A 214 8.33 8.56 -21.56
C SER A 214 6.86 9.00 -21.52
N LEU A 215 6.58 9.98 -20.65
CA LEU A 215 5.46 10.91 -20.79
C LEU A 215 5.92 12.06 -21.70
N THR A 216 6.02 11.76 -22.99
CA THR A 216 5.93 12.76 -24.06
C THR A 216 4.82 12.32 -24.99
#